data_AF-A0A9P8ZD07-F1
#
_entry.id   AF-A0A9P8ZD07-F1
#
_cell.length_a   1.000
_cell.length_b   1.000
_cell.length_c   1.000
_cell.angle_alpha   90.00
_cell.angle_beta   90.00
_cell.angle_gamma   90.00
#
_symmetry.space_group_name_H-M   'P 1'
#
loop_
_entity.id
_entity.type
_entity.pdbx_description
1 polymer ?
#
loop_
_entity_poly.entity_id
_entity_poly.type
_entity_poly.pdbx_seq_one_letter_code
_entity_poly.pdbx_strand_id
1 'polypeptide(L)' 'FSNMKLYLTSVLVTVLGLLQTARAAVYECYTDPTVLQRVWCQCGGFSFSGPTVCAEGAYCKSYGPYYSMCEPIPET' A
#
# COMPACT_ATOMS: atom_id res chain seq x y z
N PHE A 1 31.20 20.83 1.87
CA PHE A 1 29.86 20.49 2.39
C PHE A 1 29.04 19.49 1.55
N SER A 2 29.64 18.76 0.59
CA SER A 2 28.91 17.78 -0.25
C SER A 2 29.01 16.33 0.24
N ASN A 3 29.95 16.02 1.14
CA ASN A 3 30.23 14.64 1.58
C ASN A 3 29.48 14.22 2.87
N MET A 4 28.85 15.15 3.60
CA MET A 4 28.07 14.83 4.81
C MET A 4 26.66 14.34 4.48
N LYS A 5 26.08 14.79 3.36
CA LYS A 5 24.76 14.36 2.88
C LYS A 5 24.78 12.93 2.31
N LEU A 6 25.86 12.54 1.62
CA LEU A 6 26.01 11.16 1.13
C LEU A 6 26.27 10.14 2.25
N TYR A 7 27.01 10.53 3.30
CA TYR A 7 27.29 9.65 4.44
C TYR A 7 26.03 9.39 5.27
N LEU A 8 25.21 10.44 5.49
CA LEU A 8 23.93 10.30 6.19
C LEU A 8 22.93 9.45 5.40
N THR A 9 22.89 9.57 4.08
CA THR A 9 22.05 8.71 3.22
C THR A 9 22.53 7.26 3.21
N SER A 10 23.85 7.02 3.21
CA SER A 10 24.40 5.65 3.19
C SER A 10 24.16 4.92 4.51
N VAL A 11 24.29 5.59 5.65
CA VAL A 11 24.03 4.99 6.98
C VAL A 11 22.54 4.79 7.23
N LEU A 12 21.67 5.67 6.71
CA LEU A 12 20.21 5.44 6.74
C LEU A 12 19.82 4.21 5.92
N VAL A 13 20.38 4.01 4.73
CA VAL A 13 20.04 2.90 3.84
C VAL A 13 20.46 1.55 4.43
N THR A 14 21.60 1.47 5.13
CA THR A 14 22.07 0.23 5.76
C THR A 14 21.30 -0.13 7.04
N VAL A 15 20.93 0.86 7.86
CA VAL A 15 20.09 0.65 9.06
C VAL A 15 18.65 0.29 8.68
N LEU A 16 18.10 0.91 7.62
CA LEU A 16 16.79 0.54 7.07
C LEU A 16 16.81 -0.86 6.43
N GLY A 17 17.93 -1.26 5.81
CA GLY A 17 18.13 -2.57 5.17
C GLY A 17 17.95 -3.77 6.09
N LEU A 18 18.37 -3.67 7.37
CA LEU A 18 18.26 -4.76 8.34
C LEU A 18 16.86 -4.89 8.98
N LEU A 19 16.00 -3.88 8.84
CA LEU A 19 14.61 -3.88 9.36
C LEU A 19 13.56 -4.32 8.34
N GLN A 20 13.95 -4.58 7.09
CA GLN A 20 13.00 -4.76 5.99
C GLN A 20 12.57 -6.20 5.71
N THR A 21 13.13 -7.21 6.38
CA THR A 21 12.74 -8.62 6.14
C THR A 21 11.38 -9.02 6.72
N ALA A 22 10.73 -8.16 7.51
CA ALA A 22 9.38 -8.41 8.06
C ALA A 22 8.26 -7.53 7.46
N ARG A 23 8.57 -6.68 6.47
CA ARG A 23 7.67 -5.59 6.02
C ARG A 23 6.72 -5.98 4.88
N ALA A 24 6.81 -7.19 4.34
CA ALA A 24 6.13 -7.59 3.10
C ALA A 24 4.61 -7.80 3.21
N ALA A 25 4.04 -8.07 4.39
CA ALA A 25 2.60 -8.41 4.48
C ALA A 25 1.66 -7.23 4.75
N VAL A 26 2.17 -6.11 5.27
CA VAL A 26 1.34 -4.96 5.73
C VAL A 26 1.56 -3.70 4.89
N TYR A 27 2.66 -3.63 4.12
CA TYR A 27 2.94 -2.54 3.18
C TYR A 27 2.17 -2.68 1.85
N GLU A 28 1.44 -3.78 1.68
CA GLU A 28 0.82 -4.17 0.41
C GLU A 28 -0.29 -3.23 -0.05
N CYS A 29 -0.94 -2.46 0.83
CA CYS A 29 -2.01 -1.53 0.46
C CYS A 29 -1.58 -0.06 0.39
N TYR A 30 -0.37 0.28 0.84
CA TYR A 30 0.01 1.67 1.15
C TYR A 30 1.23 2.19 0.38
N THR A 31 2.02 1.31 -0.24
CA THR A 31 3.31 1.72 -0.83
C THR A 31 3.50 1.39 -2.30
N ASP A 32 2.40 1.14 -3.00
CA ASP A 32 2.42 0.93 -4.43
C ASP A 32 1.86 2.17 -5.13
N PRO A 33 2.63 2.86 -6.00
CA PRO A 33 2.12 3.92 -6.85
C PRO A 33 1.27 3.36 -8.01
N THR A 34 0.61 2.22 -7.81
CA THR A 34 -0.29 1.62 -8.79
C THR A 34 -1.64 2.31 -8.76
N VAL A 35 -2.25 2.40 -9.94
CA VAL A 35 -3.59 2.97 -10.12
C VAL A 35 -4.66 2.05 -9.52
N LEU A 36 -4.32 0.77 -9.28
CA LEU A 36 -5.23 -0.27 -8.82
C LEU A 36 -4.93 -0.69 -7.39
N GLN A 37 -6.00 -0.84 -6.60
CA GLN A 37 -5.97 -1.28 -5.21
C GLN A 37 -5.94 -2.81 -5.11
N ARG A 38 -5.11 -3.37 -4.22
CA ARG A 38 -5.01 -4.83 -4.07
C ARG A 38 -6.21 -5.42 -3.34
N VAL A 39 -6.37 -6.74 -3.48
CA VAL A 39 -7.39 -7.50 -2.74
C VAL A 39 -7.18 -7.30 -1.24
N TRP A 40 -8.26 -7.15 -0.49
CA TRP A 40 -8.31 -6.87 0.95
C TRP A 40 -7.84 -5.47 1.39
N CYS A 41 -7.54 -4.59 0.44
CA CYS A 41 -7.16 -3.21 0.72
C CYS A 41 -8.35 -2.25 0.62
N GLN A 42 -8.26 -1.10 1.30
CA GLN A 42 -9.30 -0.07 1.25
C GLN A 42 -9.35 0.57 -0.14
N CYS A 43 -10.51 0.54 -0.78
CA CYS A 43 -10.76 1.11 -2.11
C CYS A 43 -11.76 2.26 -2.08
N GLY A 44 -12.27 2.63 -0.91
CA GLY A 44 -13.26 3.69 -0.81
C GLY A 44 -13.64 4.03 0.62
N GLY A 45 -14.42 5.08 0.74
CA GLY A 45 -14.86 5.65 2.01
C GLY A 45 -14.70 7.16 2.05
N PHE A 46 -15.45 7.81 2.91
CA PHE A 46 -15.34 9.24 3.15
C PHE A 46 -13.91 9.62 3.57
N SER A 47 -13.35 10.64 2.91
CA SER A 47 -11.95 11.09 3.07
C SER A 47 -10.86 10.12 2.59
N PHE A 48 -11.22 8.99 1.95
CA PHE A 48 -10.24 8.11 1.32
C PHE A 48 -9.69 8.76 0.04
N SER A 49 -8.38 8.97 -0.02
CA SER A 49 -7.67 9.62 -1.15
C SER A 49 -6.77 8.65 -1.93
N GLY A 50 -6.88 7.35 -1.66
CA GLY A 50 -6.09 6.32 -2.31
C GLY A 50 -6.76 5.76 -3.57
N PRO A 51 -6.21 4.66 -4.13
CA PRO A 51 -6.74 4.03 -5.33
C PRO A 51 -8.15 3.47 -5.10
N THR A 52 -9.10 3.83 -5.97
CA THR A 52 -10.51 3.45 -5.83
C THR A 52 -10.93 2.27 -6.69
N VAL A 53 -10.10 1.87 -7.63
CA VAL A 53 -10.34 0.75 -8.54
C VAL A 53 -9.59 -0.47 -8.01
N CYS A 54 -10.25 -1.60 -7.84
CA CYS A 54 -9.60 -2.83 -7.40
C CYS A 54 -8.83 -3.51 -8.54
N ALA A 55 -7.80 -4.27 -8.19
CA ALA A 55 -7.09 -5.16 -9.09
C ALA A 55 -8.05 -6.19 -9.70
N GLU A 56 -7.63 -6.78 -10.83
CA GLU A 56 -8.40 -7.81 -11.52
C GLU A 56 -8.75 -8.99 -10.58
N GLY A 57 -9.95 -9.54 -10.74
CA GLY A 57 -10.46 -10.58 -9.85
C GLY A 57 -10.98 -10.07 -8.50
N ALA A 58 -11.02 -8.76 -8.27
CA ALA A 58 -11.62 -8.17 -7.08
C ALA A 58 -12.59 -7.03 -7.39
N TYR A 59 -13.54 -6.79 -6.48
CA TYR A 59 -14.53 -5.72 -6.56
C TYR A 59 -14.53 -4.90 -5.28
N CYS A 60 -14.77 -3.58 -5.40
CA CYS A 60 -14.81 -2.69 -4.24
C CYS A 60 -16.15 -2.83 -3.51
N LYS A 61 -16.15 -3.51 -2.36
CA LYS A 61 -17.35 -3.70 -1.54
C LYS A 61 -17.41 -2.63 -0.46
N SER A 62 -18.55 -1.94 -0.38
CA SER A 62 -18.79 -0.96 0.69
C SER A 62 -19.24 -1.64 1.98
N TYR A 63 -18.62 -1.25 3.08
CA TYR A 63 -18.95 -1.66 4.44
C TYR A 63 -19.62 -0.54 5.24
N GLY A 64 -19.75 0.65 4.64
CA GLY A 64 -20.31 1.83 5.26
C GLY A 64 -19.83 3.10 4.57
N PRO A 65 -20.23 4.27 5.09
CA PRO A 65 -19.92 5.55 4.46
C PRO A 65 -18.42 5.89 4.51
N TYR A 66 -17.68 5.38 5.51
CA TYR A 66 -16.27 5.68 5.72
C TYR A 66 -15.31 4.58 5.21
N TYR A 67 -15.82 3.42 4.79
CA TYR A 67 -14.97 2.28 4.50
C TYR A 67 -15.54 1.37 3.40
N SER A 68 -14.70 1.08 2.40
CA SER A 68 -14.94 0.10 1.35
C SER A 68 -13.65 -0.67 1.08
N MET A 69 -13.73 -1.97 0.88
CA MET A 69 -12.58 -2.87 0.75
C MET A 69 -12.70 -3.72 -0.52
N CYS A 70 -11.58 -3.96 -1.20
CA CYS A 70 -11.53 -4.88 -2.33
C CYS A 70 -11.75 -6.32 -1.87
N GLU A 71 -12.83 -6.95 -2.28
CA GLU A 71 -13.08 -8.37 -2.04
C GLU A 71 -12.83 -9.18 -3.31
N PRO A 72 -12.35 -10.43 -3.18
CA PRO A 72 -12.25 -11.33 -4.32
C PRO A 72 -13.64 -11.61 -4.89
N ILE A 73 -13.74 -11.60 -6.22
CA ILE A 73 -14.94 -12.06 -6.93
C ILE A 73 -15.01 -13.58 -6.74
N PRO A 74 -16.14 -14.13 -6.25
CA PRO A 74 -16.28 -15.58 -6.12
C PRO A 74 -16.22 -16.21 -7.52
N GLU A 75 -15.27 -17.12 -7.71
CA GLU A 75 -15.19 -17.92 -8.94
C GLU A 75 -16.41 -18.85 -8.99
N THR A 76 -17.16 -18.78 -10.09
CA THR A 76 -18.38 -19.58 -10.33
C THR A 76 -18.06 -20.97 -10.82
#